data_AF-A0A452DL56-F1
#
_entry.id   AF-A0A452DL56-F1
#
_cell.length_a   1.000
_cell.length_b   1.000
_cell.length_c   1.000
_cell.angle_alpha   90.00
_cell.angle_beta   90.00
_cell.angle_gamma   90.00
#
_symmetry.space_group_name_H-M   'P 1'
#
loop_
_entity.id
_entity.type
_entity.pdbx_description
1 polymer ?
#
loop_
_entity_poly.entity_id
_entity_poly.type
_entity_poly.pdbx_seq_one_letter_code
_entity_poly.pdbx_strand_id
1 'polypeptide(L)'
;MGWESGWLAYPSLEHGLGTKSWVRTAALPSLAGGPDDEFDFKMYIAFVFKEKKKKSALFEVSEVIPVMTNNYEENILKGVRDSSYSLESSIELLQKDVVQLHAPRYQSMRRDVIGCTQEMDFILWWKESDEPFRPVQAKFEFHHGDYEKQFLHVLSRKDKTGIVNNPNQSVFLFIDRQHLQTPKNKATIFKLCSICLYLPQEQLTHWAVGTIEDHLHPYMPE
;
A
#
# COMPACT_ATOMS: atom_id res chain seq x y z
N MET A 1 5.03 -23.93 21.29
CA MET A 1 5.91 -22.78 20.99
C MET A 1 5.11 -21.85 20.10
N GLY A 2 4.65 -20.72 20.65
CA GLY A 2 3.86 -19.74 19.90
C GLY A 2 4.76 -18.95 18.96
N TRP A 3 4.33 -18.78 17.72
CA TRP A 3 5.05 -18.02 16.70
C TRP A 3 4.40 -16.63 16.63
N GLU A 4 5.17 -15.58 16.87
CA GLU A 4 4.71 -14.19 16.69
C GLU A 4 5.31 -13.65 15.39
N SER A 5 4.46 -13.41 14.39
CA SER A 5 4.82 -12.79 13.11
C SER A 5 4.84 -11.27 13.25
N GLY A 6 6.02 -10.70 13.51
CA GLY A 6 6.22 -9.26 13.60
C GLY A 6 6.53 -8.61 12.24
N TRP A 7 6.00 -7.39 12.04
CA TRP A 7 6.29 -6.55 10.88
C TRP A 7 7.44 -5.57 11.15
N LEU A 8 8.24 -5.26 10.12
CA LEU A 8 9.19 -4.14 10.15
C LEU A 8 8.91 -3.13 9.05
N ALA A 9 9.10 -1.86 9.37
CA ALA A 9 9.22 -0.78 8.40
C ALA A 9 10.59 -0.11 8.62
N TYR A 10 11.40 -0.05 7.56
CA TYR A 10 12.67 0.69 7.54
C TYR A 10 12.69 1.53 6.26
N PRO A 11 13.16 2.80 6.31
CA PRO A 11 13.29 3.62 5.12
C PRO A 11 14.27 2.96 4.15
N SER A 12 13.84 2.74 2.89
CA SER A 12 14.72 2.26 1.83
C SER A 12 15.38 3.45 1.15
N LEU A 13 16.72 3.50 1.19
CA LEU A 13 17.50 4.29 0.24
C LEU A 13 17.48 3.61 -1.14
N GLU A 14 17.58 4.48 -2.15
CA GLU A 14 17.59 4.31 -3.60
C GLU A 14 18.10 2.98 -4.17
N HIS A 15 17.56 2.57 -5.32
CA HIS A 15 18.32 2.16 -6.52
C HIS A 15 17.42 2.33 -7.76
N GLY A 16 17.88 3.11 -8.73
CA GLY A 16 17.20 3.32 -10.00
C GLY A 16 17.39 2.16 -10.98
N LEU A 17 16.55 2.12 -12.01
CA LEU A 17 16.84 1.60 -13.35
C LEU A 17 15.71 2.05 -14.29
N GLY A 18 16.10 2.79 -15.34
CA GLY A 18 15.19 3.28 -16.36
C GLY A 18 14.76 2.20 -17.35
N THR A 19 13.57 2.37 -17.91
CA THR A 19 13.17 1.86 -19.22
C THR A 19 12.08 2.79 -19.76
N LYS A 20 12.29 3.33 -20.97
CA LYS A 20 11.28 4.12 -21.69
C LYS A 20 10.28 3.17 -22.34
N SER A 21 9.00 3.29 -22.01
CA SER A 21 7.89 2.66 -22.71
C SER A 21 6.86 3.73 -23.08
N TRP A 22 6.42 3.74 -24.33
CA TRP A 22 5.38 4.64 -24.82
C TRP A 22 4.01 4.00 -24.52
N VAL A 23 3.15 4.71 -23.78
CA VAL A 23 1.80 4.24 -23.41
C VAL A 23 0.74 5.15 -24.01
N ARG A 24 -0.34 4.55 -24.53
CA ARG A 24 -1.56 5.24 -24.97
C ARG A 24 -2.25 5.85 -23.74
N THR A 25 -2.39 7.16 -23.74
CA THR A 25 -3.18 7.93 -22.77
C THR A 25 -4.67 7.66 -23.01
N ALA A 26 -5.33 6.93 -22.09
CA ALA A 26 -6.77 7.10 -21.91
C ALA A 26 -6.94 8.38 -21.11
N ALA A 27 -7.24 9.47 -21.83
CA ALA A 27 -7.51 10.76 -21.20
C ALA A 27 -8.80 10.67 -20.38
N LEU A 28 -8.77 11.20 -19.15
CA LEU A 28 -9.96 11.44 -18.34
C LEU A 28 -10.97 12.23 -19.20
N PRO A 29 -12.23 11.78 -19.35
CA PRO A 29 -13.23 12.53 -20.10
C PRO A 29 -13.80 13.69 -19.26
N SER A 30 -12.92 14.63 -18.88
CA SER A 30 -13.21 16.03 -18.50
C SER A 30 -11.95 16.83 -18.12
N LEU A 31 -10.75 16.23 -18.09
CA LEU A 31 -9.48 16.96 -17.88
C LEU A 31 -8.81 17.17 -19.23
N ALA A 32 -9.28 18.20 -19.92
CA ALA A 32 -8.61 18.75 -21.10
C ALA A 32 -7.58 19.84 -20.69
N GLY A 33 -6.84 19.60 -19.60
CA GLY A 33 -5.70 20.43 -19.21
C GLY A 33 -4.40 19.82 -19.73
N GLY A 34 -3.42 20.68 -19.95
CA GLY A 34 -2.18 20.35 -20.62
C GLY A 34 -1.22 19.52 -19.75
N PRO A 35 0.05 19.37 -20.16
CA PRO A 35 1.10 18.68 -19.39
C PRO A 35 1.42 19.29 -18.00
N ASP A 36 0.68 20.32 -17.57
CA ASP A 36 0.86 21.08 -16.32
C ASP A 36 -0.27 20.82 -15.30
N ASP A 37 -1.17 19.87 -15.53
CA ASP A 37 -2.14 19.43 -14.50
C ASP A 37 -1.40 18.60 -13.42
N GLU A 38 -0.73 19.29 -12.50
CA GLU A 38 0.01 18.69 -11.39
C GLU A 38 -0.97 18.17 -10.33
N PHE A 39 -1.19 16.86 -10.33
CA PHE A 39 -1.94 16.17 -9.28
C PHE A 39 -0.99 15.81 -8.14
N ASP A 40 -1.16 16.48 -7.00
CA ASP A 40 -0.37 16.19 -5.81
C ASP A 40 -1.13 15.26 -4.88
N PHE A 41 -0.48 14.17 -4.49
CA PHE A 41 -1.02 13.20 -3.54
C PHE A 41 -0.21 13.19 -2.24
N LYS A 42 -0.91 13.07 -1.13
CA LYS A 42 -0.34 12.77 0.19
C LYS A 42 -0.98 11.48 0.70
N MET A 43 -0.24 10.70 1.47
CA MET A 43 -0.78 9.49 2.06
C MET A 43 -0.19 9.22 3.43
N TYR A 44 -1.04 8.76 4.34
CA TYR A 44 -0.61 8.15 5.59
C TYR A 44 -1.07 6.71 5.65
N ILE A 45 -0.27 5.89 6.34
CA ILE A 45 -0.59 4.48 6.57
C ILE A 45 -0.62 4.27 8.08
N ALA A 46 -1.75 3.82 8.59
CA ALA A 46 -1.91 3.46 9.98
C ALA A 46 -1.86 1.93 10.13
N PHE A 47 -1.04 1.44 11.05
CA PHE A 47 -0.99 0.03 11.44
C PHE A 47 -1.58 -0.12 12.83
N VAL A 48 -2.67 -0.87 12.92
CA VAL A 48 -3.30 -1.24 14.20
C VAL A 48 -2.77 -2.61 14.60
N PHE A 49 -2.14 -2.71 15.76
CA PHE A 49 -1.55 -3.96 16.25
C PHE A 49 -2.59 -4.87 16.90
N LYS A 50 -2.40 -6.19 16.78
CA LYS A 50 -3.20 -7.20 17.51
C LYS A 50 -3.03 -7.06 19.02
N GLU A 51 -1.85 -6.65 19.47
CA GLU A 51 -1.57 -6.47 20.89
C GLU A 51 -2.29 -5.21 21.41
N LYS A 52 -3.40 -5.37 22.14
CA LYS A 52 -4.21 -4.24 22.67
C LYS A 52 -3.44 -3.20 23.48
N LYS A 53 -2.32 -3.59 24.10
CA LYS A 53 -1.46 -2.68 24.89
C LYS A 53 -0.56 -1.81 24.02
N LYS A 54 -0.40 -2.15 22.74
CA LYS A 54 0.47 -1.46 21.81
C LYS A 54 -0.35 -0.47 20.99
N LYS A 55 -0.10 0.82 21.19
CA LYS A 55 -0.71 1.90 20.38
C LYS A 55 -0.37 1.70 18.89
N SER A 56 -1.27 2.14 18.01
CA SER A 56 -1.09 2.12 16.55
C SER A 56 0.19 2.82 16.11
N ALA A 57 0.67 2.49 14.91
CA ALA A 57 1.81 3.14 14.29
C ALA A 57 1.37 3.87 13.02
N LEU A 58 1.57 5.18 13.01
CA LEU A 58 1.31 6.02 11.85
C LEU A 58 2.60 6.24 11.05
N PHE A 59 2.47 6.16 9.73
CA PHE A 59 3.55 6.38 8.77
C PHE A 59 3.13 7.43 7.77
N GLU A 60 3.99 8.40 7.54
CA GLU A 60 3.85 9.36 6.45
C GLU A 60 4.53 8.80 5.21
N VAL A 61 3.82 8.80 4.08
CA VAL A 61 4.38 8.41 2.79
C VAL A 61 5.10 9.62 2.22
N SER A 62 6.41 9.50 2.02
CA SER A 62 7.24 10.63 1.57
C SER A 62 7.02 10.97 0.10
N GLU A 63 6.49 10.03 -0.67
CA GLU A 63 6.24 10.17 -2.10
C GLU A 63 5.12 9.21 -2.53
N VAL A 64 4.08 9.75 -3.15
CA VAL A 64 3.02 8.98 -3.82
C VAL A 64 3.15 9.22 -5.31
N ILE A 65 3.43 8.16 -6.06
CA ILE A 65 3.60 8.22 -7.51
C ILE A 65 2.27 7.77 -8.14
N PRO A 66 1.46 8.68 -8.70
CA PRO A 66 0.28 8.31 -9.46
C PRO A 66 0.72 7.74 -10.80
N VAL A 67 0.32 6.49 -11.06
CA VAL A 67 0.49 5.84 -12.35
C VAL A 67 -0.90 5.74 -12.98
N MET A 68 -1.15 6.61 -13.96
CA MET A 68 -2.41 6.68 -14.71
C MET A 68 -2.49 5.64 -15.84
N THR A 69 -1.53 4.73 -15.88
CA THR A 69 -1.38 3.69 -16.89
C THR A 69 -1.23 2.36 -16.17
N ASN A 70 -2.05 1.37 -16.52
CA ASN A 70 -1.98 0.05 -15.88
C ASN A 70 -0.71 -0.73 -16.30
N ASN A 71 0.44 -0.36 -15.75
CA ASN A 71 1.77 -0.89 -16.14
C ASN A 71 2.16 -2.14 -15.35
N TYR A 72 1.26 -2.66 -14.51
CA TYR A 72 1.51 -3.82 -13.65
C TYR A 72 0.88 -5.09 -14.19
N GLU A 73 0.39 -5.10 -15.43
CA GLU A 73 -0.19 -6.31 -16.06
C GLU A 73 0.71 -7.53 -15.87
N GLU A 74 2.02 -7.41 -16.11
CA GLU A 74 2.95 -8.52 -15.91
C GLU A 74 3.03 -8.99 -14.45
N ASN A 75 2.98 -8.05 -13.50
CA ASN A 75 3.00 -8.32 -12.05
C ASN A 75 1.69 -8.93 -11.56
N ILE A 76 0.55 -8.46 -12.07
CA ILE A 76 -0.78 -9.02 -11.82
C ILE A 76 -0.80 -10.46 -12.38
N LEU A 77 -0.43 -10.65 -13.64
CA LEU A 77 -0.40 -11.98 -14.25
C LEU A 77 0.62 -12.92 -13.57
N LYS A 78 1.67 -12.38 -12.95
CA LYS A 78 2.60 -13.17 -12.13
C LYS A 78 1.91 -13.75 -10.89
N GLY A 79 1.08 -12.98 -10.20
CA GLY A 79 0.34 -13.49 -9.05
C GLY A 79 -0.68 -14.57 -9.44
N VAL A 80 -1.25 -14.53 -10.65
CA VAL A 80 -2.07 -15.64 -11.20
C VAL A 80 -1.22 -16.91 -11.35
N ARG A 81 -0.04 -16.79 -11.97
CA ARG A 81 0.89 -17.94 -12.13
C ARG A 81 1.31 -18.52 -10.78
N ASP A 82 1.50 -17.66 -9.80
CA ASP A 82 1.88 -18.03 -8.44
C ASP A 82 0.67 -18.47 -7.57
N SER A 83 -0.52 -18.63 -8.17
CA SER A 83 -1.75 -19.04 -7.49
C SER A 83 -2.12 -18.14 -6.29
N SER A 84 -1.72 -16.87 -6.33
CA SER A 84 -2.05 -15.87 -5.32
C SER A 84 -3.49 -15.36 -5.48
N TYR A 85 -4.02 -15.35 -6.71
CA TYR A 85 -5.39 -14.95 -7.06
C TYR A 85 -5.80 -15.51 -8.44
N SER A 86 -7.08 -15.37 -8.82
CA SER A 86 -7.63 -15.94 -10.06
C SER A 86 -7.33 -15.09 -11.30
N LEU A 87 -7.39 -15.73 -12.48
CA LEU A 87 -7.29 -15.02 -13.75
C LEU A 87 -8.49 -14.08 -13.98
N GLU A 88 -9.69 -14.50 -13.58
CA GLU A 88 -10.93 -13.72 -13.73
C GLU A 88 -10.85 -12.39 -12.97
N SER A 89 -10.51 -12.42 -11.68
CA SER A 89 -10.31 -11.21 -10.87
C SER A 89 -9.23 -10.29 -11.44
N SER A 90 -8.16 -10.87 -11.98
CA SER A 90 -7.09 -10.11 -12.62
C SER A 90 -7.58 -9.37 -13.87
N ILE A 91 -8.42 -10.00 -14.70
CA ILE A 91 -8.98 -9.36 -15.91
C ILE A 91 -9.92 -8.22 -15.52
N GLU A 92 -10.78 -8.42 -14.51
CA GLU A 92 -11.65 -7.35 -14.00
C GLU A 92 -10.84 -6.15 -13.51
N LEU A 93 -9.74 -6.38 -12.79
CA LEU A 93 -8.83 -5.31 -12.35
C LEU A 93 -8.19 -4.57 -13.53
N LEU A 94 -7.81 -5.29 -14.59
CA LEU A 94 -7.21 -4.72 -15.80
C LEU A 94 -8.19 -3.89 -16.63
N GLN A 95 -9.49 -4.20 -16.56
CA GLN A 95 -10.55 -3.50 -17.31
C GLN A 95 -11.07 -2.23 -16.62
N LYS A 96 -10.80 -2.04 -15.32
CA LYS A 96 -11.23 -0.85 -14.60
C LYS A 96 -10.32 0.34 -14.88
N ASP A 97 -10.93 1.51 -15.07
CA ASP A 97 -10.21 2.80 -15.07
C ASP A 97 -9.76 3.10 -13.63
N VAL A 98 -8.51 2.74 -13.35
CA VAL A 98 -7.91 2.85 -12.01
C VAL A 98 -6.74 3.82 -12.04
N VAL A 99 -6.64 4.61 -10.98
CA VAL A 99 -5.43 5.32 -10.63
C VAL A 99 -4.64 4.45 -9.68
N GLN A 100 -3.41 4.10 -10.09
CA GLN A 100 -2.49 3.36 -9.25
C GLN A 100 -1.67 4.36 -8.44
N LEU A 101 -1.69 4.21 -7.12
CA LEU A 101 -0.93 5.06 -6.21
C LEU A 101 0.20 4.23 -5.62
N HIS A 102 1.40 4.39 -6.16
CA HIS A 102 2.57 3.68 -5.69
C HIS A 102 3.31 4.48 -4.61
N ALA A 103 3.51 3.85 -3.45
CA ALA A 103 4.21 4.41 -2.31
C ALA A 103 5.49 3.60 -2.05
N PRO A 104 6.61 3.96 -2.69
CA PRO A 104 7.89 3.26 -2.53
C PRO A 104 8.59 3.61 -1.21
N ARG A 105 8.23 4.73 -0.59
CA ARG A 105 8.95 5.29 0.56
C ARG A 105 7.97 5.85 1.57
N TYR A 106 8.16 5.46 2.83
CA TYR A 106 7.35 5.90 3.95
C TYR A 106 8.18 5.89 5.22
N GLN A 107 7.84 6.79 6.14
CA GLN A 107 8.59 7.03 7.37
C GLN A 107 7.68 6.87 8.58
N SER A 108 8.13 6.12 9.58
CA SER A 108 7.38 6.01 10.82
C SER A 108 7.50 7.28 11.64
N MET A 109 6.39 7.66 12.27
CA MET A 109 6.36 8.71 13.28
C MET A 109 6.82 8.21 14.67
N ARG A 110 7.15 6.91 14.81
CA ARG A 110 7.65 6.31 16.06
C ARG A 110 8.73 5.25 15.82
N ARG A 111 9.41 4.79 16.88
CA ARG A 111 10.54 3.84 16.77
C ARG A 111 10.17 2.38 17.03
N ASP A 112 9.14 2.11 17.82
CA ASP A 112 8.73 0.77 18.26
C ASP A 112 7.66 0.15 17.36
N VAL A 113 7.99 -0.05 16.09
CA VAL A 113 7.02 -0.47 15.07
C VAL A 113 6.85 -1.98 14.91
N ILE A 114 7.65 -2.80 15.59
CA ILE A 114 7.58 -4.28 15.46
C ILE A 114 6.37 -4.85 16.20
N GLY A 115 5.44 -5.46 15.48
CA GLY A 115 4.28 -6.15 16.07
C GLY A 115 3.45 -6.91 15.04
N CYS A 116 2.46 -7.68 15.50
CA CYS A 116 1.53 -8.36 14.61
C CYS A 116 0.43 -7.37 14.21
N THR A 117 0.28 -7.07 12.93
CA THR A 117 -0.75 -6.14 12.44
C THR A 117 -2.11 -6.85 12.40
N GLN A 118 -3.12 -6.23 13.00
CA GLN A 118 -4.53 -6.63 12.94
C GLN A 118 -5.19 -6.02 11.71
N GLU A 119 -5.03 -4.71 11.54
CA GLU A 119 -5.65 -3.88 10.52
C GLU A 119 -4.65 -2.84 10.00
N MET A 120 -4.79 -2.49 8.72
CA MET A 120 -4.10 -1.34 8.11
C MET A 120 -5.14 -0.40 7.54
N ASP A 121 -4.95 0.90 7.76
CA ASP A 121 -5.78 1.95 7.19
C ASP A 121 -4.93 2.90 6.35
N PHE A 122 -5.52 3.44 5.30
CA PHE A 122 -4.86 4.26 4.29
C PHE A 122 -5.60 5.59 4.17
N ILE A 123 -4.95 6.66 4.62
CA ILE A 123 -5.53 8.00 4.59
C ILE A 123 -4.93 8.74 3.40
N LEU A 124 -5.75 8.96 2.37
CA LEU A 124 -5.35 9.54 1.09
C LEU A 124 -5.97 10.93 0.93
N TRP A 125 -5.18 11.85 0.39
CA TRP A 125 -5.63 13.19 0.01
C TRP A 125 -4.94 13.60 -1.27
N TRP A 126 -5.64 14.38 -2.09
CA TRP A 126 -5.04 15.01 -3.25
C TRP A 126 -5.56 16.42 -3.47
N LYS A 127 -4.84 17.17 -4.30
CA LYS A 127 -5.24 18.47 -4.81
C LYS A 127 -4.96 18.57 -6.29
N GLU A 128 -5.76 19.39 -6.96
CA GLU A 128 -5.51 19.86 -8.30
C GLU A 128 -4.79 21.22 -8.20
N SER A 129 -3.57 21.32 -8.72
CA SER A 129 -2.84 22.58 -8.79
C SER A 129 -2.71 23.27 -7.40
N ASP A 130 -3.14 24.53 -7.29
CA ASP A 130 -3.05 25.38 -6.08
C ASP A 130 -4.20 25.18 -5.07
N GLU A 131 -5.10 24.22 -5.30
CA GLU A 131 -6.17 23.93 -4.35
C GLU A 131 -5.66 23.33 -3.03
N PRO A 132 -6.40 23.48 -1.91
CA PRO A 132 -6.07 22.75 -0.69
C PRO A 132 -6.22 21.24 -0.89
N PHE A 133 -5.37 20.46 -0.20
CA PHE A 133 -5.55 19.00 -0.13
C PHE A 133 -6.92 18.65 0.42
N ARG A 134 -7.61 17.73 -0.25
CA ARG A 134 -8.91 17.21 0.18
C ARG A 134 -8.82 15.70 0.43
N PRO A 135 -9.40 15.20 1.54
CA PRO A 135 -9.38 13.77 1.84
C PRO A 135 -10.25 13.00 0.84
N VAL A 136 -9.72 11.89 0.33
CA VAL A 136 -10.44 10.97 -0.54
C VAL A 136 -11.20 9.96 0.32
N GLN A 137 -12.48 9.79 0.04
CA GLN A 137 -13.31 8.75 0.62
C GLN A 137 -13.13 7.45 -0.17
N ALA A 138 -12.15 6.64 0.24
CA ALA A 138 -11.91 5.31 -0.29
C ALA A 138 -11.76 4.30 0.84
N LYS A 139 -12.12 3.03 0.59
CA LYS A 139 -11.95 1.93 1.54
C LYS A 139 -10.92 0.94 1.02
N PHE A 140 -9.85 0.79 1.79
CA PHE A 140 -8.79 -0.17 1.55
C PHE A 140 -8.78 -1.17 2.71
N GLU A 141 -9.34 -2.35 2.48
CA GLU A 141 -9.55 -3.33 3.56
C GLU A 141 -8.33 -4.22 3.74
N PHE A 142 -7.71 -4.16 4.92
CA PHE A 142 -6.66 -5.08 5.34
C PHE A 142 -7.03 -5.81 6.63
N HIS A 143 -7.71 -6.96 6.54
CA HIS A 143 -7.96 -7.85 7.67
C HIS A 143 -6.92 -8.97 7.78
N HIS A 144 -6.23 -9.09 8.91
CA HIS A 144 -5.17 -10.09 9.12
C HIS A 144 -5.49 -11.53 8.68
N GLY A 145 -6.74 -11.98 8.82
CA GLY A 145 -7.15 -13.35 8.52
C GLY A 145 -7.07 -13.70 7.04
N ASP A 146 -7.28 -12.72 6.16
CA ASP A 146 -7.27 -12.92 4.71
C ASP A 146 -5.85 -13.13 4.18
N TYR A 147 -4.88 -12.53 4.85
CA TYR A 147 -3.48 -12.51 4.41
C TYR A 147 -2.58 -13.50 5.13
N GLU A 148 -2.99 -14.02 6.28
CA GLU A 148 -2.19 -15.01 7.02
C GLU A 148 -1.80 -16.20 6.13
N LYS A 149 -2.72 -16.66 5.28
CA LYS A 149 -2.47 -17.71 4.29
C LYS A 149 -1.41 -17.29 3.25
N GLN A 150 -1.44 -16.04 2.79
CA GLN A 150 -0.47 -15.50 1.83
C GLN A 150 0.93 -15.40 2.48
N PHE A 151 1.01 -15.00 3.77
CA PHE A 151 2.28 -15.03 4.51
C PHE A 151 2.82 -16.46 4.66
N LEU A 152 1.96 -17.42 5.03
CA LEU A 152 2.35 -18.82 5.11
C LEU A 152 2.86 -19.35 3.77
N HIS A 153 2.23 -18.96 2.67
CA HIS A 153 2.69 -19.28 1.32
C HIS A 153 4.08 -18.68 1.04
N VAL A 154 4.30 -17.39 1.33
CA VAL A 154 5.63 -16.75 1.20
C VAL A 154 6.67 -17.43 2.09
N LEU A 155 6.31 -17.82 3.32
CA LEU A 155 7.20 -18.56 4.24
C LEU A 155 7.62 -19.91 3.66
N SER A 156 6.70 -20.63 3.01
CA SER A 156 6.96 -21.94 2.41
C SER A 156 7.92 -21.88 1.22
N ARG A 157 8.03 -20.72 0.57
CA ARG A 157 8.92 -20.51 -0.57
C ARG A 157 10.34 -20.20 -0.10
N LYS A 158 11.32 -20.51 -0.95
CA LYS A 158 12.72 -20.07 -0.72
C LYS A 158 12.93 -18.59 -1.04
N ASP A 159 11.95 -17.95 -1.66
CA ASP A 159 12.01 -16.56 -2.07
C ASP A 159 12.14 -15.63 -0.85
N LYS A 160 12.92 -14.56 -1.01
CA LYS A 160 13.09 -13.52 0.01
C LYS A 160 12.02 -12.43 -0.08
N THR A 161 11.32 -12.35 -1.21
CA THR A 161 10.35 -11.30 -1.51
C THR A 161 8.96 -11.94 -1.68
N GLY A 162 7.90 -11.22 -1.36
CA GLY A 162 6.53 -11.65 -1.54
C GLY A 162 5.62 -10.49 -1.90
N ILE A 163 4.45 -10.83 -2.43
CA ILE A 163 3.36 -9.88 -2.69
C ILE A 163 2.15 -10.38 -1.90
N VAL A 164 1.48 -9.46 -1.21
CA VAL A 164 0.29 -9.75 -0.41
C VAL A 164 -0.80 -8.75 -0.80
N ASN A 165 -2.00 -9.23 -1.14
CA ASN A 165 -3.07 -8.38 -1.66
C ASN A 165 -4.43 -8.68 -1.04
N ASN A 166 -5.30 -7.66 -0.97
CA ASN A 166 -6.63 -7.81 -0.39
C ASN A 166 -7.56 -8.60 -1.33
N PRO A 167 -8.67 -9.17 -0.82
CA PRO A 167 -9.62 -9.90 -1.65
C PRO A 167 -10.12 -9.08 -2.86
N ASN A 168 -10.32 -7.78 -2.67
CA ASN A 168 -10.77 -6.86 -3.72
C ASN A 168 -9.65 -6.35 -4.64
N GLN A 169 -8.40 -6.76 -4.40
CA GLN A 169 -7.22 -6.34 -5.17
C GLN A 169 -7.07 -4.80 -5.30
N SER A 170 -7.57 -4.05 -4.31
CA SER A 170 -7.34 -2.61 -4.17
C SER A 170 -6.06 -2.25 -3.41
N VAL A 171 -5.42 -3.22 -2.74
CA VAL A 171 -4.18 -3.04 -1.98
C VAL A 171 -3.20 -4.14 -2.35
N PHE A 172 -1.97 -3.76 -2.69
CA PHE A 172 -0.83 -4.66 -2.87
C PHE A 172 0.32 -4.23 -1.98
N LEU A 173 0.78 -5.14 -1.14
CA LEU A 173 1.91 -4.99 -0.25
C LEU A 173 3.09 -5.78 -0.78
N PHE A 174 4.20 -5.10 -1.05
CA PHE A 174 5.46 -5.73 -1.44
C PHE A 174 6.30 -5.93 -0.19
N ILE A 175 6.68 -7.17 0.10
CA ILE A 175 7.30 -7.54 1.36
C ILE A 175 8.60 -8.30 1.18
N ASP A 176 9.52 -8.11 2.12
CA ASP A 176 10.75 -8.87 2.26
C ASP A 176 10.72 -9.73 3.52
N ARG A 177 10.97 -11.02 3.36
CA ARG A 177 11.23 -11.94 4.47
C ARG A 177 12.63 -11.68 5.03
N GLN A 178 12.69 -11.34 6.32
CA GLN A 178 13.92 -11.18 7.06
C GLN A 178 13.95 -12.12 8.27
N HIS A 179 15.15 -12.46 8.73
CA HIS A 179 15.35 -13.22 9.96
C HIS A 179 15.93 -12.31 11.02
N LEU A 180 15.12 -12.02 12.04
CA LEU A 180 15.56 -11.29 13.21
C LEU A 180 16.19 -12.27 14.19
N GLN A 181 17.50 -12.12 14.41
CA GLN A 181 18.22 -12.82 15.47
C GLN A 181 18.59 -11.83 16.57
N THR A 182 18.10 -12.08 17.77
CA THR A 182 18.52 -11.42 18.99
C THR A 182 19.12 -12.48 19.92
N PRO A 183 19.89 -12.11 20.95
CA PRO A 183 20.43 -13.06 21.92
C PRO A 183 19.37 -13.94 22.59
N LYS A 184 18.11 -13.47 22.64
CA LYS A 184 17.00 -14.15 23.32
C LYS A 184 15.96 -14.76 22.38
N ASN A 185 15.93 -14.35 21.11
CA ASN A 185 14.84 -14.72 20.20
C ASN A 185 15.31 -14.82 18.75
N LYS A 186 14.78 -15.82 18.03
CA LYS A 186 14.91 -15.96 16.58
C LYS A 186 13.51 -15.92 15.99
N ALA A 187 13.22 -14.90 15.21
CA ALA A 187 11.93 -14.73 14.56
C ALA A 187 12.10 -14.48 13.07
N THR A 188 11.22 -15.06 12.26
CA THR A 188 11.04 -14.63 10.87
C THR A 188 10.04 -13.48 10.87
N ILE A 189 10.41 -12.40 10.21
CA ILE A 189 9.63 -11.19 10.13
C ILE A 189 9.45 -10.80 8.67
N PHE A 190 8.38 -10.05 8.39
CA PHE A 190 8.14 -9.48 7.08
C PHE A 190 8.34 -7.98 7.15
N LYS A 191 9.29 -7.49 6.38
CA LYS A 191 9.49 -6.08 6.17
C LYS A 191 8.58 -5.64 5.03
N LEU A 192 7.74 -4.63 5.26
CA LEU A 192 7.05 -3.97 4.16
C LEU A 192 8.07 -3.11 3.39
N CYS A 193 8.03 -3.16 2.07
CA CYS A 193 8.98 -2.48 1.18
C CYS A 193 8.30 -1.36 0.42
N SER A 194 7.16 -1.64 -0.21
CA SER A 194 6.34 -0.64 -0.89
C SER A 194 4.87 -1.06 -0.89
N ILE A 195 4.01 -0.11 -1.21
CA ILE A 195 2.57 -0.30 -1.29
C ILE A 195 2.07 0.21 -2.64
N CYS A 196 1.11 -0.48 -3.23
CA CYS A 196 0.36 0.01 -4.36
C CYS A 196 -1.14 -0.05 -4.04
N LEU A 197 -1.81 1.10 -4.14
CA LEU A 197 -3.26 1.20 -4.01
C LEU A 197 -3.88 1.35 -5.39
N TYR A 198 -4.95 0.60 -5.65
CA TYR A 198 -5.74 0.72 -6.86
C TYR A 198 -7.03 1.42 -6.49
N LEU A 199 -7.17 2.66 -6.94
CA LEU A 199 -8.33 3.50 -6.69
C LEU A 199 -9.11 3.66 -8.00
N PRO A 200 -10.39 3.26 -8.07
CA PRO A 200 -11.23 3.58 -9.21
C PRO A 200 -11.25 5.09 -9.46
N GLN A 201 -11.05 5.51 -10.70
CA GLN A 201 -10.89 6.93 -11.04
C GLN A 201 -12.08 7.79 -10.59
N GLU A 202 -13.29 7.24 -10.67
CA GLU A 202 -14.52 7.88 -10.18
C GLU A 202 -14.50 8.20 -8.67
N GLN A 203 -13.71 7.49 -7.87
CA GLN A 203 -13.60 7.73 -6.43
C GLN A 203 -12.61 8.84 -6.07
N LEU A 204 -11.78 9.31 -6.99
CA LEU A 204 -10.86 10.43 -6.71
C LEU A 204 -11.61 11.68 -6.24
N THR A 205 -12.76 11.96 -6.83
CA THR A 205 -13.56 13.16 -6.51
C THR A 205 -14.60 12.91 -5.40
N HIS A 206 -14.60 11.71 -4.80
CA HIS A 206 -15.42 11.42 -3.62
C HIS A 206 -14.70 11.96 -2.39
N TRP A 207 -15.08 13.15 -1.94
CA TRP A 207 -14.44 13.81 -0.82
C TRP A 207 -14.97 13.30 0.53
N ALA A 208 -14.07 12.93 1.43
CA ALA A 208 -14.44 12.65 2.81
C ALA A 208 -14.73 13.94 3.58
N VAL A 209 -15.50 13.83 4.66
CA VAL A 209 -15.79 14.94 5.57
C VAL A 209 -14.69 15.05 6.62
N GLY A 210 -14.32 16.26 7.03
CA GLY A 210 -13.35 16.52 8.10
C GLY A 210 -11.98 16.96 7.59
N THR A 211 -11.14 17.34 8.55
CA THR A 211 -9.75 17.78 8.34
C THR A 211 -8.79 16.58 8.36
N ILE A 212 -7.53 16.84 8.01
CA ILE A 212 -6.46 15.85 8.09
C ILE A 212 -6.34 15.30 9.51
N GLU A 213 -6.33 16.21 10.46
CA GLU A 213 -6.19 15.95 11.87
C GLU A 213 -7.31 15.06 12.39
N ASP A 214 -8.56 15.27 11.93
CA ASP A 214 -9.71 14.44 12.31
C ASP A 214 -9.52 12.97 11.92
N HIS A 215 -8.95 12.71 10.73
CA HIS A 215 -8.69 11.35 10.23
C HIS A 215 -7.44 10.71 10.82
N LEU A 216 -6.44 11.51 11.22
CA LEU A 216 -5.21 11.00 11.84
C LEU A 216 -5.34 10.78 13.36
N HIS A 217 -6.18 11.56 14.03
CA HIS A 217 -6.35 11.56 15.49
C HIS A 217 -6.55 10.16 16.10
N PRO A 218 -7.37 9.24 15.53
CA PRO A 218 -7.53 7.89 16.07
C PRO A 218 -6.24 7.07 16.14
N TYR A 219 -5.22 7.44 15.37
CA TYR A 219 -3.97 6.70 15.22
C TYR A 219 -2.76 7.39 15.84
N MET A 220 -2.90 8.66 16.26
CA MET A 220 -1.82 9.39 16.90
C MET A 220 -1.56 8.85 18.31
N PRO A 221 -0.30 8.74 18.75
CA PRO A 221 0.00 8.43 20.13
C PRO A 221 -0.39 9.62 21.01
N GLU A 222 -1.33 9.43 21.97
CA GLU A 222 -1.47 10.38 23.09
C GLU A 222 -0.14 10.63 23.80
#